data_AF-A0A919TND3-F1
#
_entry.id   AF-A0A919TND3-F1
#
_cell.length_a   1.000
_cell.length_b   1.000
_cell.length_c   1.000
_cell.angle_alpha   90.00
_cell.angle_beta   90.00
_cell.angle_gamma   90.00
#
_symmetry.space_group_name_H-M   'P 1'
#
loop_
_entity.id
_entity.type
_entity.pdbx_description
1 polymer ?
#
loop_
_entity_poly.entity_id
_entity_poly.type
_entity_poly.pdbx_seq_one_letter_code
_entity_poly.pdbx_strand_id
1 'polypeptide(L)'
;MKARAERLSLSGLVFSSPHHLNKSERVWDQSNSAKALARIFIGSGFPWVTPHTPRRTVATILDQSGVPIATIADQLGHTDPAMTARVHLGRDLMGDKASVAAFL
;
A
#
# COMPACT_ATOMS: atom_id res chain seq x y z
N MET A 1 -4.18 18.04 3.27
CA MET A 1 -2.87 17.92 2.57
C MET A 1 -2.02 19.18 2.62
N LYS A 2 -2.56 20.40 2.37
CA LYS A 2 -1.81 21.68 2.45
C LYS A 2 -0.97 21.85 3.73
N ALA A 3 -1.56 21.60 4.90
CA ALA A 3 -0.89 21.76 6.19
C ALA A 3 0.32 20.82 6.44
N ARG A 4 0.44 19.70 5.71
CA ARG A 4 1.61 18.80 5.83
C ARG A 4 2.76 19.24 4.91
N ALA A 5 2.44 19.84 3.76
CA ALA A 5 3.42 20.39 2.84
C ALA A 5 4.10 21.66 3.38
N GLU A 6 3.38 22.47 4.16
CA GLU A 6 3.91 23.69 4.79
C GLU A 6 4.94 23.42 5.89
N ARG A 7 4.96 22.20 6.44
CA ARG A 7 5.81 21.83 7.60
C ARG A 7 7.11 21.11 7.21
N LEU A 8 7.28 20.76 5.94
CA LEU A 8 8.47 20.07 5.42
C LEU A 8 9.27 21.05 4.58
N SER A 9 10.58 21.15 4.81
CA SER A 9 11.47 21.90 3.92
C SER A 9 11.31 21.34 2.50
N LEU A 10 11.18 22.23 1.51
CA LEU A 10 11.01 21.84 0.11
C LEU A 10 12.34 21.39 -0.55
N SER A 11 13.41 21.26 0.22
CA SER A 11 14.73 20.77 -0.19
C SER A 11 15.05 19.41 0.43
N GLY A 12 15.76 18.56 -0.32
CA GLY A 12 16.17 17.22 0.12
C GLY A 12 15.09 16.16 -0.06
N LEU A 13 14.17 16.36 -1.00
CA LEU A 13 13.09 15.40 -1.25
C LEU A 13 13.62 14.13 -1.94
N VAL A 14 13.45 12.96 -1.31
CA VAL A 14 13.78 11.65 -1.92
C VAL A 14 13.01 11.43 -3.23
N PHE A 15 11.76 11.88 -3.28
CA PHE A 15 10.90 11.81 -4.46
C PHE A 15 10.37 13.20 -4.82
N SER A 16 11.18 13.96 -5.55
CA SER A 16 10.79 15.27 -6.09
C SER A 16 10.01 15.12 -7.41
N SER A 17 9.21 16.13 -7.75
CA SER A 17 8.46 16.16 -9.01
C SER A 17 9.41 16.15 -10.22
N PRO A 18 9.31 15.16 -11.13
CA PRO A 18 10.22 15.04 -12.27
C PRO A 18 10.04 16.13 -13.34
N HIS A 19 8.96 16.92 -13.26
CA HIS A 19 8.73 18.03 -14.18
C HIS A 19 9.56 19.29 -13.85
N HIS A 20 10.34 19.27 -12.76
CA HIS A 20 11.07 20.42 -12.23
C HIS A 20 12.59 20.21 -12.17
N LEU A 21 13.16 19.37 -13.03
CA LEU A 21 14.60 19.05 -13.05
C LEU A 21 15.53 20.28 -13.18
N ASN A 22 15.03 21.37 -13.77
CA ASN A 22 15.77 22.64 -13.92
C ASN A 22 15.22 23.78 -13.02
N LYS A 23 14.42 23.44 -11.99
CA LYS A 23 13.80 24.39 -11.07
C LYS A 23 14.02 23.92 -9.63
N SER A 24 13.65 24.77 -8.66
CA SER A 24 13.64 24.39 -7.25
C SER A 24 12.82 23.11 -7.03
N GLU A 25 13.30 22.22 -6.17
CA GLU A 25 12.59 20.99 -5.78
C GLU A 25 11.15 21.29 -5.35
N ARG A 26 10.25 20.37 -5.72
CA ARG A 26 8.83 20.43 -5.36
C ARG A 26 8.33 19.04 -5.02
N VAL A 27 7.41 18.98 -4.07
CA VAL A 27 6.68 17.76 -3.72
C VAL A 27 6.01 17.23 -4.98
N TRP A 28 6.22 15.94 -5.26
CA TRP A 28 5.45 15.24 -6.27
C TRP A 28 4.05 14.98 -5.73
N ASP A 29 3.05 15.70 -6.25
CA ASP A 29 1.68 15.52 -5.78
C ASP A 29 1.13 14.12 -6.10
N GLN A 30 0.15 13.71 -5.30
CA GLN A 30 -0.44 12.38 -5.37
C GLN A 30 -1.06 12.06 -6.73
N SER A 31 -1.75 13.03 -7.35
CA SER A 31 -2.44 12.81 -8.62
C SER A 31 -1.44 12.58 -9.75
N ASN A 32 -0.37 13.37 -9.81
CA ASN A 32 0.66 13.24 -10.84
C ASN A 32 1.52 11.98 -10.64
N SER A 33 1.86 11.63 -9.40
CA SER A 33 2.60 10.40 -9.10
C SER A 33 1.75 9.15 -9.40
N ALA A 34 0.46 9.16 -9.04
CA ALA A 34 -0.46 8.08 -9.40
C ALA A 34 -0.60 7.90 -10.93
N LYS A 35 -0.68 9.00 -11.70
CA LYS A 35 -0.71 8.95 -13.16
C LYS A 35 0.59 8.40 -13.77
N ALA A 36 1.74 8.71 -13.16
CA ALA A 36 3.01 8.15 -13.62
C ALA A 36 3.08 6.63 -13.37
N LEU A 37 2.68 6.17 -12.18
CA LEU A 37 2.61 4.75 -11.87
C LEU A 37 1.59 4.01 -12.74
N ALA A 38 0.41 4.60 -12.98
CA ALA A 38 -0.60 4.01 -13.86
C ALA A 38 -0.06 3.74 -15.28
N ARG A 39 0.73 4.68 -15.84
CA ARG A 39 1.37 4.49 -17.14
C ARG A 39 2.36 3.32 -17.15
N ILE A 40 3.14 3.18 -16.07
CA ILE A 40 4.06 2.05 -15.91
C ILE A 40 3.27 0.73 -15.87
N PHE A 41 2.24 0.64 -15.03
CA PHE A 41 1.44 -0.58 -14.89
C PHE A 41 0.74 -0.98 -16.19
N ILE A 42 0.17 -0.02 -16.92
CA ILE A 42 -0.42 -0.27 -18.25
C ILE A 42 0.64 -0.80 -19.21
N GLY A 43 1.82 -0.16 -19.27
CA GLY A 43 2.93 -0.59 -20.12
C GLY A 43 3.49 -1.97 -19.74
N SER A 44 3.33 -2.39 -18.48
CA SER A 44 3.71 -3.71 -17.99
C SER A 44 2.62 -4.78 -18.12
N GLY A 45 1.47 -4.47 -18.73
CA GLY A 45 0.37 -5.43 -18.91
C GLY A 45 -0.56 -5.60 -17.70
N PHE A 46 -0.49 -4.70 -16.72
CA PHE A 46 -1.30 -4.73 -15.49
C PHE A 46 -2.20 -3.49 -15.36
N PRO A 47 -3.12 -3.23 -16.30
CA PRO A 47 -3.91 -1.99 -16.33
C PRO A 47 -4.86 -1.81 -15.13
N TRP A 48 -5.14 -2.90 -14.40
CA TRP A 48 -6.00 -2.91 -13.21
C TRP A 48 -5.25 -2.55 -11.92
N VAL A 49 -3.91 -2.47 -11.96
CA VAL A 49 -3.08 -2.19 -10.78
C VAL A 49 -3.12 -0.70 -10.46
N THR A 50 -3.32 -0.40 -9.17
CA THR A 50 -3.27 0.97 -8.62
C THR A 50 -2.09 1.10 -7.65
N PRO A 51 -1.69 2.31 -7.25
CA PRO A 51 -0.64 2.49 -6.23
C PRO A 51 -0.91 1.77 -4.90
N HIS A 52 -2.17 1.44 -4.58
CA HIS A 52 -2.52 0.66 -3.38
C HIS A 52 -2.38 -0.85 -3.54
N THR A 53 -2.33 -1.37 -4.77
CA THR A 53 -2.25 -2.81 -5.03
C THR A 53 -0.95 -3.42 -4.46
N PRO A 54 0.25 -2.87 -4.71
CA PRO A 54 1.49 -3.43 -4.14
C PRO A 54 1.48 -3.49 -2.61
N ARG A 55 0.89 -2.48 -1.96
CA ARG A 55 0.75 -2.46 -0.50
C ARG A 55 -0.11 -3.62 0.02
N ARG A 56 -1.18 -3.98 -0.68
CA ARG A 56 -1.99 -5.17 -0.36
C ARG A 56 -1.22 -6.45 -0.63
N THR A 57 -0.48 -6.51 -1.74
CA THR A 57 0.37 -7.66 -2.07
C THR A 57 1.37 -7.96 -0.97
N VAL A 58 2.07 -6.95 -0.44
CA VAL A 58 3.00 -7.11 0.70
C VAL A 58 2.28 -7.71 1.91
N ALA A 59 1.11 -7.19 2.24
CA ALA A 59 0.34 -7.67 3.38
C ALA A 59 -0.15 -9.12 3.21
N THR A 60 -0.58 -9.51 2.01
CA THR A 60 -0.90 -10.91 1.68
C THR A 60 0.32 -11.82 1.80
N ILE A 61 1.49 -11.40 1.31
CA ILE A 61 2.73 -12.20 1.40
C ILE A 61 3.11 -12.41 2.87
N LEU A 62 3.02 -11.37 3.71
CA LEU A 62 3.34 -11.47 5.14
C LEU A 62 2.36 -12.40 5.86
N ASP A 63 1.06 -12.29 5.57
CA ASP A 63 0.03 -13.15 6.14
C ASP A 63 0.22 -14.62 5.76
N GLN A 64 0.45 -14.90 4.47
CA GLN A 64 0.77 -16.25 3.96
C GLN A 64 2.07 -16.83 4.55
N SER A 65 2.98 -15.96 4.98
CA SER A 65 4.22 -16.37 5.66
C SER A 65 4.03 -16.60 7.17
N GLY A 66 2.81 -16.46 7.69
CA GLY A 66 2.48 -16.65 9.10
C GLY A 66 2.90 -15.49 10.01
N VAL A 67 3.17 -14.30 9.46
CA VAL A 67 3.53 -13.13 10.27
C VAL A 67 2.32 -12.70 11.11
N PRO A 68 2.48 -12.43 12.41
CA PRO A 68 1.38 -12.01 13.26
C PRO A 68 0.69 -10.75 12.72
N ILE A 69 -0.64 -10.74 12.74
CA ILE A 69 -1.44 -9.65 12.16
C ILE A 69 -1.16 -8.28 12.76
N ALA A 70 -0.81 -8.23 14.05
CA ALA A 70 -0.41 -6.99 14.72
C ALA A 70 0.87 -6.42 14.09
N THR A 71 1.87 -7.26 13.84
CA THR A 71 3.12 -6.88 13.17
C THR A 71 2.87 -6.42 11.73
N ILE A 72 1.95 -7.07 11.01
CA ILE A 72 1.52 -6.63 9.68
C ILE A 72 0.83 -5.25 9.78
N ALA A 73 -0.05 -5.05 10.75
CA ALA A 73 -0.72 -3.76 10.98
C ALA A 73 0.29 -2.62 11.25
N ASP A 74 1.30 -2.90 12.07
CA ASP A 74 2.38 -1.95 12.38
C ASP A 74 3.22 -1.62 11.14
N GLN A 75 3.63 -2.62 10.36
CA GLN A 75 4.35 -2.42 9.10
C GLN A 75 3.55 -1.59 8.10
N LEU A 76 2.23 -1.78 8.08
CA LEU A 76 1.33 -1.01 7.25
C LEU A 76 1.06 0.37 7.86
N GLY A 77 1.31 0.61 9.14
CA GLY A 77 0.96 1.86 9.82
C GLY A 77 -0.55 2.03 10.00
N HIS A 78 -1.27 0.92 10.24
CA HIS A 78 -2.67 0.97 10.63
C HIS A 78 -2.78 1.29 12.13
N THR A 79 -3.48 2.37 12.48
CA THR A 79 -3.75 2.73 13.88
C THR A 79 -4.68 1.73 14.58
N ASP A 80 -5.48 1.00 13.80
CA ASP A 80 -6.41 -0.03 14.27
C ASP A 80 -6.10 -1.37 13.58
N PRO A 81 -5.64 -2.41 14.31
CA PRO A 81 -5.41 -3.75 13.78
C PRO A 81 -6.65 -4.39 13.15
N ALA A 82 -7.87 -3.96 13.54
CA ALA A 82 -9.11 -4.45 12.94
C ALA A 82 -9.23 -4.09 11.44
N MET A 83 -8.55 -3.04 10.98
CA MET A 83 -8.45 -2.71 9.55
C MET A 83 -7.62 -3.74 8.78
N THR A 84 -6.55 -4.26 9.40
CA THR A 84 -5.75 -5.34 8.82
C THR A 84 -6.57 -6.62 8.80
N ALA A 85 -7.23 -6.96 9.92
CA ALA A 85 -8.15 -8.08 10.05
C ALA A 85 -9.25 -8.08 8.98
N ARG A 86 -9.95 -6.95 8.79
CA ARG A 86 -11.04 -6.84 7.81
C ARG A 86 -10.59 -7.06 6.36
N VAL A 87 -9.32 -6.80 6.06
CA VAL A 87 -8.78 -6.92 4.70
C VAL A 87 -8.02 -8.24 4.49
N HIS A 88 -7.51 -8.88 5.56
CA HIS A 88 -6.59 -10.03 5.46
C HIS A 88 -7.04 -11.27 6.24
N LEU A 89 -7.78 -11.17 7.36
CA LEU A 89 -8.23 -12.36 8.08
C LEU A 89 -9.33 -13.09 7.31
N GLY A 90 -9.15 -14.40 7.21
CA GLY A 90 -10.25 -15.35 6.99
C GLY A 90 -10.64 -15.59 5.53
N ARG A 91 -9.86 -15.11 4.55
CA ARG A 91 -10.05 -15.51 3.15
C ARG A 91 -9.08 -16.58 2.71
N ASP A 92 -8.90 -17.61 3.54
CA ASP A 92 -8.55 -18.90 2.97
C ASP A 92 -9.81 -19.50 2.34
N LEU A 93 -10.18 -18.95 1.18
CA LEU A 93 -11.31 -19.43 0.38
C LEU A 93 -11.09 -20.89 -0.03
N MET A 94 -9.83 -21.32 -0.14
CA MET A 94 -9.43 -22.66 -0.55
C MET A 94 -9.02 -23.57 0.62
N GLY A 95 -8.99 -23.05 1.84
CA GLY A 95 -8.57 -23.76 3.04
C GLY A 95 -9.55 -24.84 3.45
N ASP A 96 -8.99 -25.94 3.94
CA ASP A 96 -9.73 -27.05 4.53
C ASP A 96 -10.50 -26.55 5.77
N LYS A 97 -11.83 -26.66 5.71
CA LYS A 97 -12.74 -26.25 6.79
C LYS A 97 -13.32 -27.46 7.53
N ALA A 98 -12.84 -28.67 7.27
CA ALA A 98 -13.33 -29.89 7.89
C ALA A 98 -13.25 -29.84 9.42
N SER A 99 -12.24 -29.14 9.97
CA SER A 99 -12.08 -28.98 11.43
C SER A 99 -13.23 -28.21 12.11
N VAL A 100 -13.98 -27.39 11.37
CA VAL A 100 -15.12 -26.62 11.90
C VAL A 100 -16.31 -27.55 12.20
N ALA A 101 -16.40 -28.69 11.52
CA ALA A 101 -17.46 -29.67 11.73
C ALA A 101 -17.42 -30.30 13.14
N ALA A 102 -16.27 -30.24 13.83
CA ALA A 102 -16.16 -30.73 15.21
C ALA A 102 -16.86 -29.84 16.25
N PHE A 103 -17.32 -28.64 15.84
CA PHE A 103 -17.92 -27.64 16.72
C PHE A 103 -19.39 -27.32 16.38
N LEU A 104 -19.98 -28.04 15.42
CA LEU A 104 -21.40 -27.97 15.03
C LEU A 104 -22.12 -29.25 15.45
#